data_AF-A0A397FDM2-F1
#
_entry.id   AF-A0A397FDM2-F1
#
_cell.length_a   1.000
_cell.length_b   1.000
_cell.length_c   1.000
_cell.angle_alpha   90.00
_cell.angle_beta   90.00
_cell.angle_gamma   90.00
#
_symmetry.space_group_name_H-M   'P 1'
#
loop_
_entity.id
_entity.type
_entity.pdbx_description
1 polymer ?
#
loop_
_entity_poly.entity_id
_entity_poly.type
_entity_poly.pdbx_seq_one_letter_code
_entity_poly.pdbx_strand_id
1 'polypeptide(L)'
;EQVEATASDGTAIPISVVYRKDKKKAEGQPQALHLYGYGSYEASIEPKFRATILPLLDRGVVFAIAHAVAGVPFVDVMNTMSDATIPLTTGEWAEWGNPNELKYFDYMLQYSPYDNVKAQAYPNLFVTGGLFDPRVAKLRDLKTDNNQVLLKMDLDAGHFSASDRYHYNKEKAVELSFLLDQLKYHLKC
;
A
#
# COMPACT_ATOMS: atom_id res chain seq x y z
N GLU A 1 6.20 16.98 -11.93
CA GLU A 1 7.65 16.93 -12.15
C GLU A 1 8.13 15.48 -11.98
N GLN A 2 9.35 15.18 -12.41
CA GLN A 2 10.00 13.90 -12.14
C GLN A 2 11.20 14.18 -11.24
N VAL A 3 11.40 13.35 -10.23
CA VAL A 3 12.56 13.37 -9.33
C VAL A 3 13.12 11.95 -9.23
N GLU A 4 14.30 11.80 -8.65
CA GLU A 4 14.94 10.50 -8.45
C GLU A 4 15.29 10.31 -6.98
N ALA A 5 15.22 9.07 -6.51
CA ALA A 5 15.74 8.64 -5.21
C ALA A 5 16.80 7.56 -5.43
N THR A 6 17.87 7.57 -4.65
CA THR A 6 18.92 6.55 -4.72
C THR A 6 18.61 5.44 -3.71
N ALA A 7 18.52 4.21 -4.18
CA ALA A 7 18.36 3.02 -3.36
C ALA A 7 19.67 2.66 -2.63
N SER A 8 19.60 1.73 -1.66
CA SER A 8 20.76 1.33 -0.84
C SER A 8 21.89 0.65 -1.60
N ASP A 9 21.61 0.12 -2.79
CA ASP A 9 22.56 -0.49 -3.74
C ASP A 9 23.14 0.53 -4.75
N GLY A 10 22.69 1.79 -4.71
CA GLY A 10 23.04 2.84 -5.66
C GLY A 10 22.09 2.97 -6.86
N THR A 11 21.07 2.11 -7.00
CA THR A 11 20.11 2.16 -8.11
C THR A 11 19.28 3.44 -8.04
N ALA A 12 19.16 4.16 -9.16
CA ALA A 12 18.29 5.33 -9.27
C ALA A 12 16.83 4.89 -9.50
N ILE A 13 15.92 5.30 -8.62
CA ILE A 13 14.49 5.04 -8.69
C ILE A 13 13.78 6.32 -9.18
N PRO A 14 13.17 6.31 -10.38
CA PRO A 14 12.36 7.43 -10.85
C PRO A 14 11.08 7.61 -10.03
N ILE A 15 10.69 8.85 -9.76
CA ILE A 15 9.46 9.20 -9.05
C ILE A 15 8.71 10.28 -9.82
N SER A 16 7.46 9.99 -10.22
CA SER A 16 6.57 11.01 -10.81
C SER A 16 5.78 11.72 -9.71
N VAL A 17 5.89 13.05 -9.66
CA VAL A 17 5.30 13.90 -8.61
C VAL A 17 4.30 14.90 -9.20
N VAL A 18 3.11 15.00 -8.61
CA VAL A 18 2.07 15.97 -8.97
C VAL A 18 1.51 16.68 -7.74
N TYR A 19 1.32 17.99 -7.87
CA TYR A 19 0.77 18.89 -6.86
C TYR A 19 0.13 20.10 -7.52
N ARG A 20 -0.70 20.83 -6.78
CA ARG A 20 -1.25 22.12 -7.21
C ARG A 20 -0.23 23.24 -7.03
N LYS A 21 0.08 23.98 -8.10
CA LYS A 21 1.08 25.06 -8.10
C LYS A 21 0.78 26.15 -7.07
N ASP A 22 -0.50 26.52 -6.93
CA ASP A 22 -1.01 27.49 -5.95
C ASP A 22 -0.97 27.00 -4.48
N LYS A 23 -0.58 25.74 -4.26
CA LYS A 23 -0.52 25.09 -2.94
C LYS A 23 0.82 24.41 -2.67
N LYS A 24 1.85 24.56 -3.52
CA LYS A 24 3.22 24.10 -3.20
C LYS A 24 3.74 24.99 -2.06
N LYS A 25 4.18 24.38 -0.96
CA LYS A 25 4.86 25.13 0.11
C LYS A 25 6.25 25.59 -0.35
N ALA A 26 6.83 26.54 0.37
CA ALA A 26 8.22 26.92 0.16
C ALA A 26 9.16 25.73 0.43
N GLU A 27 10.32 25.74 -0.22
CA GLU A 27 11.35 24.72 -0.03
C GLU A 27 11.75 24.59 1.44
N GLY A 28 12.03 23.36 1.89
CA GLY A 28 12.30 23.04 3.30
C GLY A 28 11.07 23.03 4.22
N GLN A 29 9.88 23.49 3.78
CA GLN A 29 8.66 23.38 4.60
C GLN A 29 7.97 22.02 4.42
N PRO A 30 7.59 21.33 5.51
CA PRO A 30 6.93 20.02 5.43
C PRO A 30 5.54 20.14 4.81
N GLN A 31 5.31 19.38 3.74
CA GLN A 31 4.03 19.26 3.04
C GLN A 31 3.56 17.80 3.07
N ALA A 32 2.24 17.58 3.16
CA ALA A 32 1.68 16.24 3.17
C ALA A 32 1.93 15.54 1.82
N LEU A 33 2.33 14.27 1.87
CA LEU A 33 2.65 13.45 0.70
C LEU A 33 1.87 12.13 0.77
N HIS A 34 1.19 11.79 -0.33
CA HIS A 34 0.72 10.43 -0.60
C HIS A 34 1.69 9.80 -1.60
N LEU A 35 2.45 8.79 -1.15
CA LEU A 35 3.35 8.01 -1.99
C LEU A 35 2.69 6.67 -2.36
N TYR A 36 2.71 6.34 -3.65
CA TYR A 36 2.15 5.11 -4.21
C TYR A 36 3.22 4.25 -4.89
N GLY A 37 3.10 2.93 -4.76
CA GLY A 37 3.95 1.91 -5.40
C GLY A 37 3.13 0.66 -5.74
N TYR A 38 3.73 -0.27 -6.50
CA TYR A 38 3.11 -1.55 -6.89
C TYR A 38 4.13 -2.63 -7.26
N GLY A 39 5.24 -2.24 -7.90
CA GLY A 39 6.03 -3.07 -8.81
C GLY A 39 6.27 -4.53 -8.43
N SER A 40 5.53 -5.38 -9.13
CA SER A 40 5.65 -6.83 -9.33
C SER A 40 5.07 -7.14 -10.71
N TYR A 41 5.20 -8.36 -11.21
CA TYR A 41 4.56 -8.85 -12.44
C TYR A 41 4.91 -8.01 -13.69
N GLU A 42 6.15 -7.48 -13.73
CA GLU A 42 6.65 -6.56 -14.76
C GLU A 42 5.78 -5.28 -14.96
N ALA A 43 4.89 -4.96 -14.03
CA ALA A 43 3.87 -3.95 -14.20
C ALA A 43 4.41 -2.51 -14.08
N SER A 44 4.36 -1.77 -15.19
CA SER A 44 4.67 -0.33 -15.21
C SER A 44 3.48 0.53 -14.74
N ILE A 45 3.67 1.30 -13.68
CA ILE A 45 2.65 2.22 -13.17
C ILE A 45 2.77 3.60 -13.84
N GLU A 46 2.20 3.71 -15.04
CA GLU A 46 2.22 4.97 -15.78
C GLU A 46 1.60 6.15 -14.98
N PRO A 47 2.19 7.36 -15.08
CA PRO A 47 1.67 8.59 -14.48
C PRO A 47 0.47 9.17 -15.25
N LYS A 48 -0.54 8.34 -15.51
CA LYS A 48 -1.79 8.70 -16.18
C LYS A 48 -2.72 9.53 -15.28
N PHE A 49 -3.60 10.31 -15.90
CA PHE A 49 -4.63 11.08 -15.18
C PHE A 49 -5.54 10.17 -14.34
N ARG A 50 -5.76 10.55 -13.07
CA ARG A 50 -6.66 9.86 -12.13
C ARG A 50 -7.55 10.88 -11.44
N ALA A 51 -8.85 10.88 -11.74
CA ALA A 51 -9.80 11.81 -11.09
C ALA A 51 -9.89 11.59 -9.56
N THR A 52 -9.61 10.37 -9.10
CA THR A 52 -9.67 9.98 -7.68
C THR A 52 -8.64 10.68 -6.79
N ILE A 53 -7.51 11.19 -7.32
CA ILE A 53 -6.51 11.91 -6.50
C ILE A 53 -6.79 13.41 -6.38
N LEU A 54 -7.70 13.98 -7.18
CA LEU A 54 -8.02 15.41 -7.15
C LEU A 54 -8.39 15.94 -5.74
N PRO A 55 -9.20 15.22 -4.91
CA PRO A 55 -9.53 15.67 -3.56
C PRO A 55 -8.31 15.88 -2.63
N LEU A 56 -7.20 15.16 -2.88
CA LEU A 56 -5.92 15.35 -2.18
C LEU A 56 -5.20 16.59 -2.70
N LEU A 57 -5.07 16.71 -4.02
CA LEU A 57 -4.38 17.83 -4.68
C LEU A 57 -5.04 19.17 -4.35
N ASP A 58 -6.38 19.24 -4.35
CA ASP A 58 -7.16 20.43 -3.99
C ASP A 58 -6.98 20.88 -2.54
N ARG A 59 -6.63 19.94 -1.65
CA ARG A 59 -6.28 20.22 -0.25
C ARG A 59 -4.80 20.55 -0.06
N GLY A 60 -3.98 20.49 -1.12
CA GLY A 60 -2.56 20.78 -1.05
C GLY A 60 -1.71 19.60 -0.58
N VAL A 61 -2.23 18.37 -0.65
CA VAL A 61 -1.43 17.15 -0.51
C VAL A 61 -0.70 16.90 -1.83
N VAL A 62 0.59 16.57 -1.77
CA VAL A 62 1.38 16.12 -2.93
C VAL A 62 1.06 14.64 -3.19
N PHE A 63 0.94 14.24 -4.45
CA PHE A 63 0.85 12.83 -4.83
C PHE A 63 2.10 12.43 -5.61
N ALA A 64 2.70 11.29 -5.26
CA ALA A 64 3.86 10.74 -5.93
C ALA A 64 3.68 9.26 -6.24
N ILE A 65 4.20 8.83 -7.39
CA ILE A 65 4.34 7.43 -7.78
C ILE A 65 5.83 7.13 -7.80
N ALA A 66 6.29 6.19 -6.95
CA ALA A 66 7.62 5.62 -7.07
C ALA A 66 7.59 4.50 -8.11
N HIS A 67 8.41 4.62 -9.15
CA HIS A 67 8.58 3.60 -10.19
C HIS A 67 9.60 2.56 -9.73
N ALA A 68 9.34 1.99 -8.55
CA ALA A 68 10.13 0.94 -7.94
C ALA A 68 9.47 -0.43 -8.16
N VAL A 69 10.27 -1.49 -8.13
CA VAL A 69 9.82 -2.89 -7.97
C VAL A 69 9.43 -3.15 -6.49
N ALA A 70 8.57 -2.27 -5.97
CA ALA A 70 7.92 -2.21 -4.65
C ALA A 70 6.52 -2.84 -4.60
N GLY A 71 6.42 -4.14 -4.34
CA GLY A 71 5.22 -5.00 -4.49
C GLY A 71 3.89 -4.56 -3.85
N VAL A 72 2.80 -5.19 -4.31
CA VAL A 72 1.45 -5.17 -3.70
C VAL A 72 1.48 -5.69 -2.26
N PRO A 73 0.55 -5.30 -1.36
CA PRO A 73 0.35 -5.98 -0.07
C PRO A 73 -0.19 -7.41 -0.23
N PHE A 74 0.63 -8.29 -0.79
CA PHE A 74 0.64 -9.72 -0.53
C PHE A 74 1.53 -9.94 0.70
N VAL A 75 0.90 -10.38 1.79
CA VAL A 75 1.38 -10.08 3.16
C VAL A 75 1.30 -11.30 4.08
N ASP A 76 0.61 -12.36 3.68
CA ASP A 76 0.64 -13.69 4.31
C ASP A 76 1.39 -14.66 3.39
N VAL A 77 2.65 -14.29 3.11
CA VAL A 77 3.46 -14.85 2.02
C VAL A 77 3.78 -16.32 2.28
N MET A 78 4.23 -16.64 3.49
CA MET A 78 4.67 -17.99 3.84
C MET A 78 3.53 -19.00 3.82
N ASN A 79 2.40 -18.70 4.47
CA ASN A 79 1.27 -19.65 4.51
C ASN A 79 0.66 -19.83 3.12
N THR A 80 0.43 -18.74 2.39
CA THR A 80 -0.23 -18.79 1.08
C THR A 80 0.63 -19.48 0.02
N MET A 81 1.93 -19.13 -0.07
CA MET A 81 2.81 -19.74 -1.07
C MET A 81 3.22 -21.18 -0.75
N SER A 82 3.07 -21.64 0.50
CA SER A 82 3.33 -23.04 0.85
C SER A 82 2.20 -23.97 0.39
N ASP A 83 0.95 -23.48 0.33
CA ASP A 83 -0.22 -24.30 0.01
C ASP A 83 -0.62 -24.21 -1.48
N ALA A 84 -0.25 -25.26 -2.23
CA ALA A 84 -0.59 -25.42 -3.64
C ALA A 84 -2.09 -25.62 -3.93
N THR A 85 -2.94 -25.80 -2.90
CA THR A 85 -4.40 -25.89 -3.07
C THR A 85 -5.08 -24.52 -3.13
N ILE A 86 -4.40 -23.46 -2.69
CA ILE A 86 -4.89 -22.08 -2.80
C ILE A 86 -4.80 -21.65 -4.28
N PRO A 87 -5.87 -21.07 -4.85
CA PRO A 87 -5.84 -20.56 -6.22
C PRO A 87 -4.70 -19.56 -6.45
N LEU A 88 -4.11 -19.59 -7.64
CA LEU A 88 -2.96 -18.80 -8.10
C LEU A 88 -1.59 -19.17 -7.52
N THR A 89 -1.49 -19.77 -6.31
CA THR A 89 -0.20 -20.07 -5.66
C THR A 89 0.83 -20.74 -6.58
N THR A 90 0.44 -21.80 -7.30
CA THR A 90 1.34 -22.56 -8.17
C THR A 90 1.85 -21.76 -9.39
N GLY A 91 1.10 -20.76 -9.84
CA GLY A 91 1.53 -19.82 -10.88
C GLY A 91 2.40 -18.69 -10.32
N GLU A 92 2.04 -18.18 -9.14
CA GLU A 92 2.75 -17.13 -8.43
C GLU A 92 4.14 -17.54 -7.91
N TRP A 93 4.43 -18.85 -7.78
CA TRP A 93 5.79 -19.36 -7.56
C TRP A 93 6.81 -18.90 -8.61
N ALA A 94 6.38 -18.56 -9.83
CA ALA A 94 7.27 -18.02 -10.87
C ALA A 94 7.72 -16.57 -10.58
N GLU A 95 6.93 -15.81 -9.82
CA GLU A 95 7.23 -14.44 -9.39
C GLU A 95 7.97 -14.44 -8.04
N TRP A 96 7.41 -15.11 -7.01
CA TRP A 96 7.88 -15.00 -5.62
C TRP A 96 8.81 -16.12 -5.17
N GLY A 97 8.78 -17.27 -5.85
CA GLY A 97 9.40 -18.52 -5.40
C GLY A 97 8.46 -19.42 -4.60
N ASN A 98 8.91 -20.66 -4.35
CA ASN A 98 8.18 -21.71 -3.65
C ASN A 98 8.80 -21.98 -2.27
N PRO A 99 8.19 -21.55 -1.14
CA PRO A 99 8.76 -21.70 0.19
C PRO A 99 8.83 -23.15 0.68
N ASN A 100 8.20 -24.12 -0.02
CA ASN A 100 8.43 -25.55 0.25
C ASN A 100 9.88 -25.99 -0.09
N GLU A 101 10.64 -25.16 -0.81
CA GLU A 101 12.06 -25.37 -1.09
C GLU A 101 12.91 -24.43 -0.22
N LEU A 102 13.88 -24.98 0.52
CA LEU A 102 14.76 -24.24 1.44
C LEU A 102 15.41 -23.00 0.82
N LYS A 103 15.75 -23.07 -0.48
CA LYS A 103 16.32 -21.96 -1.28
C LYS A 103 15.47 -20.68 -1.19
N TYR A 104 14.15 -20.82 -1.17
CA TYR A 104 13.23 -19.68 -1.11
C TYR A 104 12.73 -19.44 0.32
N PHE A 105 12.53 -20.48 1.13
CA PHE A 105 12.01 -20.38 2.50
C PHE A 105 12.70 -19.29 3.34
N ASP A 106 14.03 -19.37 3.47
CA ASP A 106 14.80 -18.44 4.31
C ASP A 106 14.74 -16.99 3.80
N TYR A 107 14.60 -16.79 2.48
CA TYR A 107 14.50 -15.46 1.87
C TYR A 107 13.08 -14.88 1.99
N MET A 108 12.05 -15.68 1.72
CA MET A 108 10.65 -15.28 1.84
C MET A 108 10.27 -14.93 3.28
N LEU A 109 10.81 -15.68 4.25
CA LEU A 109 10.57 -15.42 5.67
C LEU A 109 11.16 -14.08 6.15
N GLN A 110 12.23 -13.57 5.53
CA GLN A 110 12.85 -12.29 5.91
C GLN A 110 11.97 -11.07 5.59
N TYR A 111 11.12 -11.15 4.56
CA TYR A 111 10.26 -10.04 4.16
C TYR A 111 8.77 -10.29 4.40
N SER A 112 8.33 -11.53 4.65
CA SER A 112 6.93 -11.88 4.88
C SER A 112 6.28 -10.98 5.95
N PRO A 113 5.35 -10.09 5.58
CA PRO A 113 4.85 -9.05 6.47
C PRO A 113 4.11 -9.57 7.70
N TYR A 114 3.33 -10.66 7.57
CA TYR A 114 2.65 -11.30 8.68
C TYR A 114 3.64 -11.92 9.68
N ASP A 115 4.67 -12.61 9.21
CA ASP A 115 5.65 -13.28 10.06
C ASP A 115 6.52 -12.28 10.82
N ASN A 116 6.86 -11.15 10.17
CA ASN A 116 7.70 -10.09 10.73
C ASN A 116 6.95 -9.04 11.60
N VAL A 117 5.68 -9.25 11.93
CA VAL A 117 5.00 -8.45 12.97
C VAL A 117 5.66 -8.73 14.32
N LYS A 118 6.12 -7.66 14.99
CA LYS A 118 6.87 -7.71 16.26
C LYS A 118 6.44 -6.60 17.22
N ALA A 119 6.87 -6.69 18.47
CA ALA A 119 6.57 -5.67 19.47
C ALA A 119 7.28 -4.34 19.17
N GLN A 120 6.58 -3.41 18.52
CA GLN A 120 7.04 -2.07 18.18
C GLN A 120 5.87 -1.10 17.97
N ALA A 121 6.18 0.19 17.82
CA ALA A 121 5.21 1.18 17.39
C ALA A 121 4.94 1.05 15.88
N TYR A 122 3.67 1.06 15.49
CA TYR A 122 3.21 1.07 14.09
C TYR A 122 2.49 2.39 13.77
N PRO A 123 2.45 2.85 12.50
CA PRO A 123 1.68 4.02 12.10
C PRO A 123 0.16 3.76 12.20
N ASN A 124 -0.66 4.80 12.00
CA ASN A 124 -2.09 4.61 11.77
C ASN A 124 -2.28 3.86 10.44
N LEU A 125 -2.99 2.73 10.47
CA LEU A 125 -3.18 1.83 9.35
C LEU A 125 -4.67 1.66 9.02
N PHE A 126 -5.00 1.77 7.74
CA PHE A 126 -6.29 1.42 7.18
C PHE A 126 -6.08 0.31 6.16
N VAL A 127 -6.43 -0.91 6.55
CA VAL A 127 -6.27 -2.13 5.75
C VAL A 127 -7.58 -2.42 5.05
N THR A 128 -7.54 -2.60 3.74
CA THR A 128 -8.63 -3.20 2.96
C THR A 128 -8.32 -4.68 2.73
N GLY A 129 -9.32 -5.55 2.92
CA GLY A 129 -9.10 -7.00 2.91
C GLY A 129 -10.38 -7.83 2.81
N GLY A 130 -10.21 -9.13 2.58
CA GLY A 130 -11.30 -10.11 2.54
C GLY A 130 -11.62 -10.71 3.92
N LEU A 131 -12.64 -11.55 3.98
CA LEU A 131 -13.22 -12.10 5.21
C LEU A 131 -12.23 -12.79 6.16
N PHE A 132 -11.22 -13.46 5.62
CA PHE A 132 -10.25 -14.28 6.38
C PHE A 132 -8.87 -13.63 6.43
N ASP A 133 -8.83 -12.36 6.85
CA ASP A 133 -7.61 -11.58 7.05
C ASP A 133 -7.10 -11.70 8.52
N PRO A 134 -6.15 -12.60 8.84
CA PRO A 134 -5.60 -12.73 10.20
C PRO A 134 -4.64 -11.58 10.58
N ARG A 135 -4.25 -10.76 9.60
CA ARG A 135 -3.08 -9.86 9.66
C ARG A 135 -3.30 -8.74 10.67
N VAL A 136 -4.53 -8.21 10.67
CA VAL A 136 -4.94 -7.12 11.56
C VAL A 136 -5.06 -7.56 13.02
N ALA A 137 -5.35 -8.83 13.31
CA ALA A 137 -5.37 -9.35 14.68
C ALA A 137 -3.95 -9.35 15.27
N LYS A 138 -3.00 -10.04 14.62
CA LYS A 138 -1.59 -10.13 15.09
C LYS A 138 -0.95 -8.75 15.26
N LEU A 139 -1.25 -7.79 14.38
CA LEU A 139 -0.73 -6.42 14.48
C LEU A 139 -1.35 -5.65 15.65
N ARG A 140 -2.65 -5.84 15.95
CA ARG A 140 -3.31 -5.24 17.12
C ARG A 140 -2.80 -5.81 18.45
N ASP A 141 -2.45 -7.09 18.49
CA ASP A 141 -1.99 -7.76 19.71
C ASP A 141 -0.53 -7.40 20.07
N LEU A 142 0.33 -7.16 19.06
CA LEU A 142 1.77 -6.93 19.27
C LEU A 142 2.19 -5.46 19.29
N LYS A 143 1.41 -4.53 18.73
CA LYS A 143 1.77 -3.10 18.68
C LYS A 143 1.93 -2.48 20.07
N THR A 144 2.94 -1.61 20.24
CA THR A 144 3.24 -0.97 21.55
C THR A 144 2.77 0.48 21.68
N ASP A 145 2.22 1.04 20.60
CA ASP A 145 1.67 2.40 20.54
C ASP A 145 0.12 2.41 20.62
N ASN A 146 -0.52 3.58 20.53
CA ASN A 146 -1.99 3.74 20.57
C ASN A 146 -2.64 4.18 19.23
N ASN A 147 -1.91 4.10 18.10
CA ASN A 147 -2.42 4.42 16.77
C ASN A 147 -3.49 3.42 16.31
N GLN A 148 -4.38 3.89 15.44
CA GLN A 148 -5.50 3.11 14.91
C GLN A 148 -5.03 2.08 13.90
N VAL A 149 -5.58 0.87 14.00
CA VAL A 149 -5.43 -0.20 13.00
C VAL A 149 -6.82 -0.64 12.60
N LEU A 150 -7.32 -0.11 11.49
CA LEU A 150 -8.67 -0.35 10.97
C LEU A 150 -8.62 -1.42 9.87
N LEU A 151 -9.59 -2.32 9.88
CA LEU A 151 -9.85 -3.26 8.79
C LEU A 151 -11.19 -2.87 8.17
N LYS A 152 -11.17 -2.40 6.92
CA LYS A 152 -12.38 -2.35 6.10
C LYS A 152 -12.44 -3.63 5.28
N MET A 153 -13.42 -4.44 5.62
CA MET A 153 -13.73 -5.68 4.94
C MET A 153 -14.90 -5.43 3.98
N ASP A 154 -14.75 -5.88 2.74
CA ASP A 154 -15.87 -5.99 1.82
C ASP A 154 -16.32 -7.45 1.83
N LEU A 155 -17.58 -7.68 2.22
CA LEU A 155 -18.15 -9.03 2.34
C LEU A 155 -18.80 -9.50 1.04
N ASP A 156 -19.09 -8.56 0.13
CA ASP A 156 -19.81 -8.81 -1.12
C ASP A 156 -18.86 -8.79 -2.34
N ALA A 157 -17.69 -8.14 -2.23
CA ALA A 157 -16.69 -8.07 -3.30
C ALA A 157 -15.56 -9.11 -3.18
N GLY A 158 -15.13 -9.62 -4.34
CA GLY A 158 -13.94 -10.48 -4.45
C GLY A 158 -12.61 -9.70 -4.52
N HIS A 159 -11.53 -10.43 -4.86
CA HIS A 159 -10.14 -9.94 -4.86
C HIS A 159 -9.89 -8.62 -5.62
N PHE A 160 -10.71 -8.29 -6.62
CA PHE A 160 -10.56 -7.09 -7.46
C PHE A 160 -11.30 -5.85 -6.95
N SER A 161 -11.89 -5.90 -5.74
CA SER A 161 -12.92 -4.95 -5.28
C SER A 161 -14.15 -5.00 -6.20
N ALA A 162 -15.19 -4.21 -5.92
CA ALA A 162 -16.43 -4.32 -6.67
C ALA A 162 -16.26 -3.89 -8.14
N SER A 163 -16.91 -4.62 -9.04
CA SER A 163 -16.97 -4.32 -10.47
C SER A 163 -17.77 -3.06 -10.82
N ASP A 164 -18.57 -2.54 -9.88
CA ASP A 164 -19.32 -1.30 -10.04
C ASP A 164 -18.45 -0.06 -9.77
N ARG A 165 -18.58 0.92 -10.67
CA ARG A 165 -17.89 2.21 -10.61
C ARG A 165 -18.30 3.05 -9.40
N TYR A 166 -19.57 3.03 -8.99
CA TYR A 166 -20.00 3.82 -7.82
C TYR A 166 -19.47 3.21 -6.52
N HIS A 167 -19.44 1.89 -6.41
CA HIS A 167 -18.82 1.20 -5.27
C HIS A 167 -17.31 1.47 -5.20
N TYR A 168 -16.57 1.32 -6.30
CA TYR A 168 -15.15 1.71 -6.35
C TYR A 168 -14.93 3.17 -5.88
N ASN A 169 -15.78 4.10 -6.31
CA ASN A 169 -15.70 5.50 -5.86
C ASN A 169 -16.02 5.67 -4.37
N LYS A 170 -16.92 4.86 -3.78
CA LYS A 170 -17.18 4.84 -2.33
C LYS A 170 -15.97 4.31 -1.56
N GLU A 171 -15.36 3.22 -2.01
CA GLU A 171 -14.12 2.68 -1.42
C GLU A 171 -13.02 3.75 -1.39
N LYS A 172 -12.78 4.41 -2.54
CA LYS A 172 -11.82 5.51 -2.60
C LYS A 172 -12.21 6.72 -1.76
N ALA A 173 -13.50 7.04 -1.63
CA ALA A 173 -13.94 8.10 -0.72
C ALA A 173 -13.60 7.78 0.75
N VAL A 174 -13.74 6.53 1.19
CA VAL A 174 -13.39 6.10 2.56
C VAL A 174 -11.86 6.13 2.77
N GLU A 175 -11.07 5.54 1.87
CA GLU A 175 -9.60 5.58 1.93
C GLU A 175 -9.07 7.02 2.04
N LEU A 176 -9.55 7.91 1.18
CA LEU A 176 -9.13 9.31 1.14
C LEU A 176 -9.59 10.09 2.37
N SER A 177 -10.76 9.77 2.92
CA SER A 177 -11.26 10.40 4.16
C SER A 177 -10.38 10.03 5.35
N PHE A 178 -9.99 8.77 5.48
CA PHE A 178 -9.03 8.33 6.51
C PHE A 178 -7.69 9.06 6.36
N LEU A 179 -7.11 9.11 5.16
CA LEU A 179 -5.85 9.81 4.92
C LEU A 179 -5.92 11.30 5.28
N LEU A 180 -7.00 11.99 4.90
CA LEU A 180 -7.18 13.41 5.20
C LEU A 180 -7.41 13.69 6.69
N ASP A 181 -8.07 12.78 7.39
CA ASP A 181 -8.26 12.81 8.85
C ASP A 181 -6.92 12.68 9.59
N GLN A 182 -6.13 11.66 9.24
CA GLN A 182 -4.80 11.44 9.84
C GLN A 182 -3.81 12.58 9.55
N LEU A 183 -3.93 13.22 8.38
CA LEU A 183 -3.16 14.41 8.04
C LEU A 183 -3.70 15.70 8.68
N LYS A 184 -4.93 15.70 9.23
CA LYS A 184 -5.68 16.86 9.75
C LYS A 184 -6.02 17.91 8.67
N TYR A 185 -6.21 17.49 7.42
CA TYR A 185 -6.59 18.33 6.27
C TYR A 185 -8.12 18.42 6.09
N HIS A 186 -8.86 18.44 7.19
CA HIS A 186 -10.30 18.74 7.14
C HIS A 186 -10.51 20.16 6.60
N LEU A 187 -11.58 20.34 5.84
CA LEU A 187 -12.12 21.68 5.63
C LEU A 187 -12.60 22.17 7.01
N LYS A 188 -12.20 23.38 7.41
CA LYS A 188 -12.90 24.08 8.48
C LYS A 188 -14.29 24.39 7.94
N CYS A 189 -15.30 23.73 8.49
CA CYS A 189 -16.69 24.18 8.41
C CYS A 189 -16.85 25.47 9.23
#